data_AF-A0A3D5VJJ1-F1
#
_entry.id   AF-A0A3D5VJJ1-F1
#
_cell.length_a   1.000
_cell.length_b   1.000
_cell.length_c   1.000
_cell.angle_alpha   90.00
_cell.angle_beta   90.00
_cell.angle_gamma   90.00
#
_symmetry.space_group_name_H-M   'P 1'
#
loop_
_entity.id
_entity.type
_entity.pdbx_description
1 polymer ?
#
loop_
_entity_poly.entity_id
_entity_poly.type
_entity_poly.pdbx_seq_one_letter_code
_entity_poly.pdbx_strand_id
1 'polypeptide(L)' 'STFTSILGIATRCPLTMFDEPTTGMDAAVRKDFYRALLKDYLQHPRTILLSSHLLNEIQDILEDV' A
#
# COMPACT_ATOMS: atom_id res chain seq x y z
N SER A 1 -10.20 -4.77 -4.41
CA SER A 1 -11.05 -3.61 -4.78
C SER A 1 -10.30 -2.34 -4.45
N THR A 2 -9.91 -1.54 -5.45
CA THR A 2 -9.11 -0.31 -5.29
C THR A 2 -9.68 0.66 -4.27
N PHE A 3 -11.02 0.74 -4.20
CA PHE A 3 -11.71 1.59 -3.26
C PHE A 3 -11.37 1.27 -1.78
N THR A 4 -11.36 -0.01 -1.43
CA THR A 4 -11.05 -0.45 -0.05
C THR A 4 -9.61 -0.13 0.32
N SER A 5 -8.68 -0.27 -0.63
CA SER A 5 -7.27 0.06 -0.42
C SER A 5 -7.08 1.55 -0.14
N ILE A 6 -7.77 2.42 -0.90
CA ILE A 6 -7.77 3.88 -0.66
C ILE A 6 -8.40 4.21 0.70
N LEU A 7 -9.50 3.56 1.06
CA LEU A 7 -10.13 3.75 2.36
C LEU A 7 -9.17 3.39 3.50
N GLY A 8 -8.45 2.27 3.39
CA GLY A 8 -7.43 1.86 4.36
C GLY A 8 -6.29 2.88 4.51
N ILE A 9 -5.90 3.54 3.42
CA ILE A 9 -4.96 4.66 3.49
C ILE A 9 -5.61 5.84 4.23
N ALA A 10 -6.83 6.23 3.86
CA ALA A 10 -7.50 7.39 4.44
C ALA A 10 -7.81 7.26 5.94
N THR A 11 -7.97 6.05 6.47
CA THR A 11 -8.29 5.84 7.90
C THR A 11 -7.17 6.27 8.84
N ARG A 12 -5.91 6.27 8.40
CA ARG A 12 -4.73 6.62 9.21
C ARG A 12 -4.64 5.86 10.54
N CYS A 13 -5.13 4.62 10.55
CA CYS A 13 -5.06 3.76 11.73
C CYS A 13 -3.59 3.51 12.12
N PRO A 14 -3.22 3.52 13.42
CA PRO A 14 -1.85 3.24 13.87
C PRO A 14 -1.28 1.92 13.33
N LEU A 15 -2.15 0.93 13.09
CA LEU A 15 -1.85 -0.31 12.39
C LEU A 15 -2.83 -0.49 11.23
N THR A 16 -2.31 -0.61 10.01
CA THR A 16 -3.09 -0.86 8.80
C THR A 16 -2.60 -2.14 8.14
N MET A 17 -3.50 -3.09 7.87
CA MET A 17 -3.17 -4.37 7.23
C MET A 17 -3.84 -4.46 5.86
N PHE A 18 -3.04 -4.78 4.85
CA PHE A 18 -3.51 -5.03 3.49
C PHE A 18 -3.20 -6.47 3.10
N ASP A 19 -4.26 -7.23 2.81
CA ASP A 19 -4.13 -8.59 2.26
C ASP A 19 -4.34 -8.55 0.74
N GLU A 20 -3.25 -8.74 -0.01
CA GLU A 20 -3.20 -8.66 -1.48
C GLU A 20 -3.98 -7.45 -2.07
N PRO A 21 -3.69 -6.21 -1.64
CA PRO A 21 -4.52 -5.04 -1.95
C PRO A 21 -4.55 -4.69 -3.44
N THR A 22 -3.57 -5.19 -4.20
CA THR A 22 -3.37 -4.91 -5.61
C THR A 22 -3.90 -5.98 -6.54
N THR A 23 -4.48 -7.06 -6.01
CA THR A 23 -5.08 -8.12 -6.81
C THR A 23 -6.23 -7.56 -7.65
N GLY A 24 -6.14 -7.76 -8.98
CA GLY A 24 -7.09 -7.24 -9.96
C GLY A 24 -6.88 -5.78 -10.38
N MET A 25 -5.84 -5.09 -9.88
CA MET A 25 -5.42 -3.78 -10.41
C MET A 25 -4.52 -3.96 -11.63
N ASP A 26 -4.69 -3.09 -12.63
CA ASP A 26 -3.70 -2.93 -13.69
C ASP A 26 -2.38 -2.34 -13.14
N ALA A 27 -1.29 -2.48 -13.89
CA ALA A 27 0.03 -2.05 -13.44
C ALA A 27 0.15 -0.54 -13.15
N ALA A 28 -0.64 0.30 -13.85
CA ALA A 28 -0.60 1.75 -13.64
C ALA A 28 -1.27 2.11 -12.30
N VAL A 29 -2.45 1.56 -12.03
CA VAL A 29 -3.20 1.76 -10.78
C VAL A 29 -2.42 1.21 -9.59
N ARG A 30 -1.73 0.07 -9.73
CA ARG A 30 -0.83 -0.44 -8.68
C ARG A 30 0.27 0.56 -8.33
N LYS A 31 0.95 1.10 -9.34
CA LYS A 31 2.01 2.09 -9.14
C LYS A 31 1.49 3.34 -8.44
N ASP A 32 0.31 3.82 -8.84
CA ASP A 32 -0.32 4.97 -8.20
C ASP A 32 -0.73 4.68 -6.75
N PHE A 33 -1.23 3.47 -6.46
CA PHE A 33 -1.53 3.02 -5.10
C PHE A 33 -0.28 3.05 -4.21
N TYR A 34 0.84 2.46 -4.65
CA TYR A 34 2.07 2.45 -3.85
C TYR A 34 2.65 3.86 -3.64
N ARG A 35 2.57 4.73 -4.67
CA ARG A 35 2.97 6.14 -4.53
C ARG A 35 2.10 6.88 -3.51
N ALA A 36 0.79 6.64 -3.53
CA ALA A 36 -0.13 7.23 -2.56
C ALA A 36 0.14 6.73 -1.14
N LEU A 37 0.37 5.42 -0.99
CA LEU A 37 0.70 4.77 0.29
C LEU A 37 2.00 5.35 0.88
N LEU A 38 3.06 5.42 0.08
CA LEU A 38 4.35 6.00 0.50
C LEU A 38 4.20 7.46 0.89
N LYS A 39 3.50 8.26 0.08
CA LYS A 39 3.28 9.67 0.36
C LYS A 39 2.52 9.87 1.68
N ASP A 40 1.49 9.07 1.93
CA ASP A 40 0.72 9.14 3.18
C ASP A 40 1.57 8.68 4.37
N TYR A 41 2.37 7.63 4.24
CA TYR A 41 3.31 7.20 5.29
C TYR A 41 4.32 8.30 5.65
N LEU A 42 4.90 8.98 4.65
CA LEU A 42 5.84 10.09 4.89
C LEU A 42 5.18 11.28 5.62
N GLN A 43 3.88 11.50 5.43
CA GLN A 43 3.13 12.56 6.11
C GLN A 43 2.59 12.13 7.48
N HIS A 44 2.25 10.85 7.62
CA HIS A 44 1.61 10.24 8.77
C HIS A 44 2.27 8.87 9.05
N PRO A 45 3.47 8.86 9.66
CA PRO A 45 4.20 7.63 9.93
C PRO A 45 3.39 6.72 10.85
N ARG A 46 3.16 5.48 10.40
CA ARG A 46 2.35 4.45 11.05
C ARG A 46 2.79 3.06 10.61
N THR A 47 2.39 2.03 11.35
CA THR A 47 2.69 0.64 10.96
C THR A 47 1.74 0.19 9.86
N ILE A 48 2.30 -0.21 8.73
CA ILE A 48 1.57 -0.74 7.58
C ILE A 48 2.12 -2.14 7.28
N LEU A 49 1.25 -3.15 7.35
CA LEU A 49 1.58 -4.51 6.96
C LEU A 49 0.90 -4.80 5.61
N LEU A 50 1.68 -5.26 4.64
CA LEU A 50 1.21 -5.46 3.28
C LEU A 50 1.64 -6.84 2.78
N SER A 51 0.68 -7.68 2.39
CA SER A 51 0.95 -8.93 1.68
C SER A 51 0.87 -8.70 0.17
N SER A 52 1.79 -9.30 -0.58
CA SER A 52 1.81 -9.22 -2.04
C SER A 52 2.61 -10.39 -2.62
N HIS A 53 2.14 -10.95 -3.74
CA HIS A 53 2.92 -11.87 -4.56
C HIS A 53 3.88 -11.15 -5.53
N LEU A 54 3.75 -9.83 -5.66
CA LEU A 54 4.49 -8.97 -6.59
C LEU A 54 5.56 -8.15 -5.84
N LEU A 55 6.42 -8.82 -5.07
CA LEU A 55 7.44 -8.17 -4.22
C LEU A 55 8.45 -7.34 -5.02
N ASN A 56 8.75 -7.75 -6.26
CA ASN A 56 9.66 -7.00 -7.15
C ASN A 56 9.17 -5.58 -7.47
N GLU A 57 7.86 -5.31 -7.36
CA GLU A 57 7.30 -3.97 -7.65
C GLU A 57 7.32 -3.03 -6.44
N ILE A 58 7.54 -3.55 -5.23
CA ILE A 58 7.49 -2.80 -3.97
C ILE A 58 8.88 -2.68 -3.33
N GLN A 59 9.90 -3.32 -3.91
CA GLN A 59 11.24 -3.42 -3.35
C GLN A 59 11.88 -2.04 -3.08
N ASP A 60 11.57 -1.05 -3.92
CA ASP A 60 12.08 0.32 -3.76
C ASP A 60 11.39 1.13 -2.65
N ILE A 61 10.32 0.59 -2.06
CA ILE A 61 9.40 1.28 -1.14
C ILE A 61 9.36 0.59 0.23
N LEU A 62 9.82 -0.65 0.32
CA LEU A 62 9.82 -1.45 1.54
C LEU A 62 11.02 -1.09 2.43
N GLU A 63 10.74 -0.82 3.71
CA GLU A 63 11.77 -0.64 4.75
C GLU A 63 12.32 -1.98 5.25
N ASP A 64 11.48 -3.01 5.35
CA ASP A 64 11.83 -4.37 5.82
C ASP A 64 10.96 -5.43 5.12
N VAL A 65 11.46 -6.66 4.94
CA VAL A 65 10.79 -7.78 4.23
C VAL A 65 10.61 -9.00 5.12
#